data_AF-A0AA37GLV1-F1
#
_entry.id   AF-A0AA37GLV1-F1
#
_cell.length_a   1.000
_cell.length_b   1.000
_cell.length_c   1.000
_cell.angle_alpha   90.00
_cell.angle_beta   90.00
_cell.angle_gamma   90.00
#
_symmetry.space_group_name_H-M   'P 1'
#
loop_
_entity.id
_entity.type
_entity.pdbx_description
1 polymer ?
#
loop_
_entity_poly.entity_id
_entity_poly.type
_entity_poly.pdbx_seq_one_letter_code
_entity_poly.pdbx_strand_id
1 'polypeptide(L)'
;MRFSYLAVATALATLTSAAAAPKQQCHCLPGEKCWPSNASWDQLNATVSGRLVATTPIGSPCHDPTYDAAACAALQSSWANPLTQFVSGYYHM
;
A
#
# COMPACT_ATOMS: atom_id res chain seq x y z
N MET A 1 56.95 -3.39 50.61
CA MET A 1 56.30 -2.43 49.69
C MET A 1 55.31 -3.21 48.84
N ARG A 2 54.02 -2.88 48.92
CA ARG A 2 52.91 -3.66 48.31
C ARG A 2 52.75 -3.25 46.84
N PHE A 3 52.90 -4.20 45.92
CA PHE A 3 52.64 -3.98 44.49
C PHE A 3 51.12 -3.92 44.27
N SER A 4 50.61 -2.75 43.87
CA SER A 4 49.20 -2.55 43.55
C SER A 4 48.97 -2.91 42.09
N TYR A 5 48.18 -3.97 41.85
CA TYR A 5 47.79 -4.39 40.51
C TYR A 5 46.70 -3.45 39.99
N LEU A 6 47.00 -2.72 38.91
CA LEU A 6 46.02 -1.91 38.18
C LEU A 6 45.04 -2.87 37.49
N ALA A 7 43.77 -2.80 37.89
CA ALA A 7 42.70 -3.53 37.22
C ALA A 7 42.44 -2.90 35.84
N VAL A 8 42.87 -3.58 34.78
CA VAL A 8 42.54 -3.20 33.39
C VAL A 8 41.13 -3.72 33.11
N ALA A 9 40.13 -2.84 33.15
CA ALA A 9 38.77 -3.14 32.76
C ALA A 9 38.67 -3.13 31.22
N THR A 10 38.62 -4.30 30.59
CA THR A 10 38.35 -4.44 29.16
C THR A 10 36.84 -4.29 28.91
N ALA A 11 36.43 -3.16 28.34
CA ALA A 11 35.06 -2.96 27.88
C ALA A 11 34.83 -3.77 26.59
N LEU A 12 34.02 -4.83 26.65
CA LEU A 12 33.54 -5.52 25.45
C LEU A 12 32.47 -4.65 24.77
N ALA A 13 32.83 -4.01 23.66
CA ALA A 13 31.86 -3.36 22.79
C ALA A 13 31.10 -4.44 22.00
N THR A 14 29.83 -4.67 22.34
CA THR A 14 28.95 -5.55 21.57
C THR A 14 28.55 -4.85 20.27
N LEU A 15 29.15 -5.27 19.15
CA LEU A 15 28.72 -4.87 17.81
C LEU A 15 27.38 -5.54 17.50
N THR A 16 26.27 -4.85 17.75
CA THR A 16 24.95 -5.27 17.26
C THR A 16 24.91 -5.03 15.76
N SER A 17 25.16 -6.09 14.98
CA SER A 17 24.98 -6.06 13.54
C SER A 17 23.48 -5.90 13.25
N ALA A 18 23.09 -4.80 12.60
CA ALA A 18 21.72 -4.61 12.15
C ALA A 18 21.46 -5.60 11.01
N ALA A 19 20.78 -6.71 11.34
CA ALA A 19 20.39 -7.69 10.33
C ALA A 19 19.51 -6.98 9.29
N ALA A 20 19.96 -6.94 8.04
CA ALA A 20 19.14 -6.45 6.94
C ALA A 20 17.88 -7.32 6.88
N ALA A 21 16.70 -6.69 6.90
CA ALA A 21 15.44 -7.40 6.79
C ALA A 21 15.48 -8.27 5.52
N PRO A 22 15.06 -9.55 5.59
CA PRO A 22 15.03 -10.42 4.43
C PRO A 22 14.19 -9.75 3.34
N LYS A 23 14.75 -9.65 2.12
CA LYS A 23 14.00 -9.15 0.97
C LYS A 23 12.83 -10.12 0.76
N GLN A 24 11.60 -9.62 0.86
CA GLN A 24 10.43 -10.44 0.54
C GLN A 24 10.55 -10.88 -0.93
N GLN A 25 10.44 -12.19 -1.16
CA GLN A 25 10.47 -12.75 -2.50
C GLN A 25 9.16 -12.45 -3.28
N CYS A 26 8.09 -12.11 -2.57
CA CYS A 26 6.75 -11.82 -3.08
C CYS A 26 6.40 -10.34 -2.91
N HIS A 27 5.50 -9.83 -3.76
CA HIS A 27 4.91 -8.50 -3.60
C HIS A 27 3.91 -8.48 -2.44
N CYS A 28 3.81 -7.33 -1.76
CA CYS A 28 2.80 -7.11 -0.73
C CYS A 28 1.40 -7.00 -1.33
N LEU A 29 0.42 -7.59 -0.65
CA LEU A 29 -1.00 -7.49 -0.98
C LEU A 29 -1.75 -6.62 0.03
N PRO A 30 -2.90 -6.03 -0.34
CA PRO A 30 -3.75 -5.31 0.60
C PRO A 30 -4.10 -6.17 1.83
N GLY A 31 -3.94 -5.60 3.02
CA GLY A 31 -4.20 -6.27 4.30
C GLY A 31 -2.97 -6.93 4.95
N GLU A 32 -1.87 -7.09 4.22
CA GLU A 32 -0.63 -7.58 4.80
C GLU A 32 0.11 -6.48 5.59
N LYS A 33 0.93 -6.89 6.58
CA LYS A 33 1.71 -5.95 7.41
C LYS A 33 2.65 -5.05 6.60
N CYS A 34 3.11 -5.52 5.45
CA CYS A 34 4.01 -4.78 4.58
C CYS A 34 3.28 -3.87 3.57
N TRP A 35 1.94 -3.92 3.53
CA TRP A 35 1.14 -3.00 2.71
C TRP A 35 1.36 -1.55 3.14
N PRO A 36 1.49 -0.59 2.21
CA PRO A 36 1.72 0.80 2.57
C PRO A 36 0.56 1.35 3.42
N SER A 37 0.90 2.16 4.42
CA SER A 37 -0.08 2.88 5.23
C SER A 37 -0.81 3.95 4.40
N ASN A 38 -1.94 4.45 4.91
CA ASN A 38 -2.66 5.57 4.28
C ASN A 38 -1.77 6.79 4.09
N ALA A 39 -0.94 7.13 5.09
CA ALA A 39 0.00 8.26 4.98
C ALA A 39 1.03 8.06 3.86
N SER A 40 1.46 6.81 3.61
CA SER A 40 2.37 6.49 2.50
C SER A 40 1.67 6.64 1.15
N TRP A 41 0.39 6.26 1.05
CA TRP A 41 -0.43 6.48 -0.15
C TRP A 41 -0.72 7.97 -0.39
N ASP A 42 -0.99 8.74 0.66
CA ASP A 42 -1.20 10.19 0.58
C ASP A 42 0.08 10.90 0.09
N GLN A 43 1.24 10.49 0.62
CA GLN A 43 2.53 10.98 0.16
C GLN A 43 2.75 10.66 -1.33
N LEU A 44 2.48 9.42 -1.75
CA LEU A 44 2.57 9.05 -3.17
C LEU A 44 1.65 9.93 -4.01
N ASN A 45 0.39 10.12 -3.59
CA ASN A 45 -0.58 10.94 -4.29
C ASN A 45 -0.07 12.38 -4.48
N ALA A 46 0.56 12.96 -3.46
CA ALA A 46 1.19 14.27 -3.56
C ALA A 46 2.33 14.29 -4.61
N THR A 47 3.18 13.24 -4.66
CA THR A 47 4.27 13.16 -5.66
C THR A 47 3.76 13.07 -7.10
N VAL A 48 2.58 12.51 -7.32
CA VAL A 48 1.95 12.39 -8.64
C VAL A 48 0.91 13.50 -8.90
N SER A 49 0.98 14.61 -8.15
CA SER A 49 0.10 15.78 -8.32
C SER A 49 -1.40 15.44 -8.20
N GLY A 50 -1.77 14.56 -7.28
CA GLY A 50 -3.18 14.20 -7.03
C GLY A 50 -3.75 13.14 -7.96
N ARG A 51 -2.93 12.50 -8.82
CA ARG A 51 -3.38 11.53 -9.83
C ARG A 51 -3.47 10.08 -9.35
N LEU A 52 -3.27 9.82 -8.06
CA LEU A 52 -3.47 8.49 -7.50
C LEU A 52 -4.94 8.27 -7.18
N VAL A 53 -5.55 7.27 -7.79
CA VAL A 53 -6.98 6.94 -7.64
C VAL A 53 -7.14 5.61 -6.91
N ALA A 54 -7.94 5.59 -5.85
CA ALA A 54 -8.37 4.35 -5.23
C ALA A 54 -9.45 3.69 -6.09
N THR A 55 -9.13 2.52 -6.67
CA THR A 55 -10.00 1.85 -7.63
C THR A 55 -11.34 1.48 -7.03
N THR A 56 -12.41 1.99 -7.64
CA THR A 56 -13.79 1.52 -7.42
C THR A 56 -14.21 0.73 -8.66
N PRO A 57 -14.66 -0.54 -8.53
CA PRO A 57 -15.12 -1.31 -9.66
C PRO A 57 -16.28 -0.61 -10.39
N ILE A 58 -16.29 -0.62 -11.73
CA ILE A 58 -17.40 -0.01 -12.48
C ILE A 58 -18.74 -0.66 -12.18
N GLY A 59 -18.73 -1.91 -11.69
CA GLY A 59 -19.90 -2.67 -11.26
C GLY A 59 -20.37 -2.39 -9.83
N SER A 60 -19.71 -1.50 -9.08
CA SER A 60 -20.15 -1.07 -7.75
C SER A 60 -21.64 -0.69 -7.64
N PRO A 61 -22.29 0.01 -8.60
CA PRO A 61 -23.74 0.25 -8.53
C PRO A 61 -24.61 -1.02 -8.58
N CYS A 62 -24.07 -2.16 -9.00
CA CYS A 62 -24.80 -3.42 -9.04
C CYS A 62 -24.71 -4.25 -7.76
N HIS A 63 -23.99 -3.79 -6.73
CA HIS A 63 -23.76 -4.54 -5.50
C HIS A 63 -23.86 -3.64 -4.27
N ASP A 64 -24.22 -4.23 -3.13
CA ASP A 64 -24.14 -3.55 -1.83
C ASP A 64 -22.69 -3.15 -1.48
N PRO A 65 -22.48 -2.07 -0.72
CA PRO A 65 -23.50 -1.19 -0.13
C PRO A 65 -23.94 -0.05 -1.05
N THR A 66 -23.37 0.05 -2.25
CA THR A 66 -23.57 1.16 -3.19
C THR A 66 -24.63 0.86 -4.26
N TYR A 67 -25.54 -0.07 -3.97
CA TYR A 67 -26.52 -0.53 -4.95
C TYR A 67 -27.41 0.63 -5.44
N ASP A 68 -27.43 0.81 -6.75
CA ASP A 68 -28.30 1.72 -7.47
C ASP A 68 -28.89 0.95 -8.66
N ALA A 69 -30.19 0.67 -8.56
CA ALA A 69 -30.91 -0.11 -9.57
C ALA A 69 -30.86 0.54 -10.96
N ALA A 70 -30.97 1.87 -11.03
CA ALA A 70 -31.00 2.59 -12.31
C ALA A 70 -29.60 2.60 -12.95
N ALA A 71 -28.56 2.92 -12.15
CA ALA A 71 -27.19 2.92 -12.64
C ALA A 71 -26.73 1.51 -13.03
N CYS A 72 -27.10 0.48 -12.27
CA CYS A 72 -26.81 -0.90 -12.61
C CYS A 72 -27.46 -1.33 -13.93
N ALA A 73 -28.76 -1.03 -14.12
CA ALA A 73 -29.47 -1.36 -15.35
C ALA A 73 -28.83 -0.65 -16.57
N ALA A 74 -28.44 0.61 -16.41
CA ALA A 74 -27.75 1.36 -17.46
C ALA A 74 -26.40 0.71 -17.82
N LEU A 75 -25.58 0.36 -16.82
CA LEU A 75 -24.30 -0.32 -17.03
C LEU A 75 -24.46 -1.70 -17.70
N GLN A 76 -25.44 -2.48 -17.27
CA GLN A 76 -25.72 -3.80 -17.84
C GLN A 76 -26.11 -3.70 -19.33
N SER A 77 -26.93 -2.70 -19.69
CA SER A 77 -27.37 -2.49 -21.07
C SER A 77 -26.22 -2.18 -22.04
N SER A 78 -25.12 -1.63 -21.54
CA SER A 78 -23.95 -1.23 -22.33
C SER A 78 -22.70 -2.06 -22.04
N TRP A 79 -22.81 -3.16 -21.29
CA TRP A 79 -21.67 -3.94 -20.80
C TRP A 79 -20.75 -4.43 -21.91
N ALA A 80 -21.33 -4.87 -23.03
CA ALA A 80 -20.60 -5.39 -24.19
C ALA A 80 -19.95 -4.30 -25.05
N ASN A 81 -20.24 -3.01 -24.80
CA ASN A 81 -19.60 -1.91 -25.50
C ASN A 81 -18.23 -1.62 -24.84
N PRO A 82 -17.11 -1.76 -25.57
CA PRO A 82 -15.78 -1.48 -25.02
C PRO A 82 -15.63 -0.05 -24.49
N LEU A 83 -16.32 0.93 -25.10
CA LEU A 83 -16.27 2.32 -24.65
C LEU A 83 -16.84 2.50 -23.26
N THR A 84 -17.81 1.68 -22.84
CA THR A 84 -18.33 1.68 -21.46
C THR A 84 -17.22 1.38 -20.46
N GLN A 85 -16.31 0.46 -20.81
CA GLN A 85 -15.19 0.05 -19.97
C GLN A 85 -14.09 1.15 -19.92
N PHE A 86 -13.81 1.80 -21.05
CA PHE A 86 -12.82 2.87 -21.12
C PHE A 86 -13.27 4.16 -20.44
N VAL A 87 -14.48 4.64 -20.77
CA VAL A 87 -15.00 5.95 -20.33
C VAL A 87 -15.21 5.96 -18.81
N SER A 88 -15.69 4.87 -18.22
CA SER A 88 -15.84 4.77 -16.77
C SER A 88 -14.50 4.92 -16.03
N GLY A 89 -13.40 4.41 -16.62
CA GLY A 89 -12.04 4.60 -16.09
C GLY A 89 -11.56 6.06 -16.14
N TYR A 90 -11.97 6.83 -17.16
CA TYR A 90 -11.59 8.24 -17.29
C TYR A 90 -12.37 9.19 -16.38
N TYR A 91 -13.65 8.88 -16.06
CA TYR A 91 -14.42 9.69 -15.11
C TYR A 91 -13.95 9.55 -13.65
N HIS A 92 -13.12 8.54 -13.37
CA HIS A 92 -12.52 8.34 -12.06
C HIS A 92 -11.07 8.87 -11.96
N MET A 93 -10.51 9.44 -13.05
CA MET A 93 -9.20 10.12 -13.07
C MET A 93 -9.32 11.60 -12.73
#